data_AF-A0A2J6I7H2-F1
#
_entry.id   AF-A0A2J6I7H2-F1
#
_cell.length_a   1.000
_cell.length_b   1.000
_cell.length_c   1.000
_cell.angle_alpha   90.00
_cell.angle_beta   90.00
_cell.angle_gamma   90.00
#
_symmetry.space_group_name_H-M   'P 1'
#
loop_
_entity.id
_entity.type
_entity.pdbx_description
1 polymer ?
#
loop_
_entity_poly.entity_id
_entity_poly.type
_entity_poly.pdbx_seq_one_letter_code
_entity_poly.pdbx_strand_id
1 'polypeptide(L)'
;MNWKSLNYLLKVSANKALSVIILLSLPFLSLAQLSPGDLAQPHSHLEGLSNCTECHDLGKKVSSDKCLKCHTSLNDRIKANKGFHVSSEVKGKECIKCHSDHHGKKFEIIRFDKENFDHNLTGYILEGAHKNKKCADCHKKDFITNDDIKKKDYTFLGLNDKCLTCHEDEHQNTLSSDCITCHTFEKFKPASKFDHNKSKFILKGKHKEVDCSKCHTKIQKAGKEFTQFKGIKFQNCTSCHKDVHNNKFGNDCAKCHNENSFHQIAGLSGFNHSKTNFPLTGKHINLDCKKCHTNKLTDPIKHNQCLDCHKDYHEGQFIKNNVRTDCKECHTTKTFVGSSYTIELHNKTNFKLEGAHMATPCFVCHKKTDKWNFRIKGDKCTDCHDNTHKNHISEKYYPEENCTACHTNTHWSKIKFDHNTTKFKLLGAHKKANCTDCHFKKDENGIKIQKFKTLKTTCVECHTDKHAGQFDEMGNTDCLRCHTNNNWKIDKFDHNKTKFPLDGKHKDVACAKCHKHKTIGQTRVIEYKLKSYKCESCH
;
A
#
# COMPACT_ATOMS: atom_id res chain seq x y z
N MET A 1 64.38 111.50 -1.15
CA MET A 1 65.58 110.71 -1.52
C MET A 1 65.67 110.66 -3.04
N ASN A 2 66.88 110.87 -3.55
CA ASN A 2 67.23 111.36 -4.88
C ASN A 2 67.74 110.20 -5.76
N TRP A 3 67.59 110.34 -7.10
CA TRP A 3 68.45 109.87 -8.21
C TRP A 3 67.56 109.74 -9.48
N LYS A 4 67.51 110.69 -10.45
CA LYS A 4 68.52 111.05 -11.47
C LYS A 4 69.20 109.81 -12.08
N SER A 5 69.35 109.57 -13.38
CA SER A 5 69.22 110.35 -14.62
C SER A 5 69.91 109.51 -15.73
N LEU A 6 69.49 109.58 -17.00
CA LEU A 6 70.35 109.71 -18.21
C LEU A 6 69.46 109.59 -19.48
N ASN A 7 69.22 110.64 -20.27
CA ASN A 7 70.09 111.25 -21.31
C ASN A 7 70.48 110.26 -22.43
N TYR A 8 70.50 110.55 -23.74
CA TYR A 8 70.23 111.76 -24.53
C TYR A 8 70.46 111.38 -26.02
N LEU A 9 69.63 111.91 -26.92
CA LEU A 9 69.93 112.39 -28.28
C LEU A 9 70.69 111.59 -29.37
N LEU A 10 70.28 111.94 -30.61
CA LEU A 10 71.03 112.27 -31.84
C LEU A 10 70.42 111.48 -33.03
N LYS A 11 70.11 112.02 -34.21
CA LYS A 11 70.37 113.30 -34.91
C LYS A 11 69.43 113.28 -36.15
N VAL A 12 68.75 114.38 -36.53
CA VAL A 12 69.17 115.36 -37.59
C VAL A 12 69.32 114.67 -38.95
N SER A 13 68.71 115.05 -40.09
CA SER A 13 68.26 116.32 -40.65
C SER A 13 67.56 116.02 -41.98
N ALA A 14 66.40 116.61 -42.23
CA ALA A 14 66.18 117.68 -43.21
C ALA A 14 66.09 117.22 -44.68
N ASN A 15 64.92 117.42 -45.32
CA ASN A 15 64.77 118.57 -46.21
C ASN A 15 63.36 118.68 -46.79
N LYS A 16 62.86 119.91 -46.64
CA LYS A 16 61.82 120.59 -47.40
C LYS A 16 61.58 120.05 -48.82
N ALA A 17 60.43 119.43 -49.01
CA ALA A 17 59.63 119.54 -50.22
C ALA A 17 58.19 119.15 -49.84
N LEU A 18 57.20 119.73 -50.52
CA LEU A 18 55.82 119.23 -50.57
C LEU A 18 54.82 119.61 -49.45
N SER A 19 54.82 120.86 -48.98
CA SER A 19 53.66 121.41 -48.23
C SER A 19 52.47 121.82 -49.12
N VAL A 20 52.31 121.24 -50.31
CA VAL A 20 51.17 121.49 -51.23
C VAL A 20 50.33 120.23 -51.52
N ILE A 21 50.63 119.10 -50.87
CA ILE A 21 49.78 117.89 -50.94
C ILE A 21 49.35 117.51 -49.52
N ILE A 22 48.57 118.38 -48.88
CA ILE A 22 47.93 118.12 -47.58
C ILE A 22 46.45 117.74 -47.75
N LEU A 23 45.93 117.58 -48.98
CA LEU A 23 44.51 117.28 -49.19
C LEU A 23 44.15 116.14 -50.17
N LEU A 24 45.08 115.27 -50.60
CA LEU A 24 44.78 114.29 -51.65
C LEU A 24 45.45 112.90 -51.54
N SER A 25 45.81 112.42 -50.35
CA SER A 25 46.37 111.04 -50.22
C SER A 25 45.89 110.30 -48.97
N LEU A 26 44.62 109.91 -48.96
CA LEU A 26 44.10 108.73 -48.25
C LEU A 26 42.81 108.32 -48.96
N PRO A 27 42.87 107.29 -49.81
CA PRO A 27 42.32 106.01 -49.34
C PRO A 27 43.12 104.80 -49.85
N PHE A 28 42.75 103.62 -49.34
CA PHE A 28 43.27 102.27 -49.63
C PHE A 28 44.43 101.80 -48.76
N LEU A 29 44.08 101.30 -47.58
CA LEU A 29 44.14 99.85 -47.28
C LEU A 29 43.45 99.58 -45.93
N SER A 30 42.12 99.66 -45.94
CA SER A 30 41.27 99.09 -44.89
C SER A 30 40.66 97.79 -45.43
N LEU A 31 41.49 96.79 -45.71
CA LEU A 31 40.97 95.42 -45.78
C LEU A 31 40.72 94.98 -44.35
N ALA A 32 39.50 95.23 -43.88
CA ALA A 32 38.96 94.60 -42.69
C ALA A 32 39.11 93.08 -42.84
N GLN A 33 39.90 92.48 -41.95
CA GLN A 33 40.05 91.04 -41.82
C GLN A 33 38.73 90.45 -41.32
N LEU A 34 37.82 90.14 -42.25
CA LEU A 34 36.48 89.61 -41.97
C LEU A 34 36.42 88.08 -41.85
N SER A 35 37.56 87.37 -41.86
CA SER A 35 37.56 85.92 -41.70
C SER A 35 37.89 85.53 -40.26
N PRO A 36 36.92 85.00 -39.48
CA PRO A 36 37.13 84.55 -38.09
C PRO A 36 38.02 83.31 -37.96
N GLY A 37 38.46 82.71 -39.08
CA GLY A 37 39.21 81.45 -39.14
C GLY A 37 38.39 80.32 -39.76
N ASP A 38 39.06 79.28 -40.24
CA ASP A 38 38.41 78.10 -40.83
C ASP A 38 37.51 77.39 -39.81
N LEU A 39 36.33 76.96 -40.25
CA LEU A 39 35.42 76.08 -39.51
C LEU A 39 36.06 74.72 -39.24
N ALA A 40 35.65 74.09 -38.15
CA ALA A 40 36.07 72.72 -37.83
C ALA A 40 35.53 71.72 -38.86
N GLN A 41 36.19 70.56 -38.96
CA GLN A 41 35.87 69.52 -39.95
C GLN A 41 34.36 69.16 -40.06
N PRO A 42 33.58 69.03 -38.97
CA PRO A 42 32.14 68.72 -39.08
C PRO A 42 31.32 69.79 -39.80
N HIS A 43 31.74 71.06 -39.74
CA HIS A 43 31.05 72.20 -40.35
C HIS A 43 31.77 72.73 -41.59
N SER A 44 32.85 72.10 -42.05
CA SER A 44 33.63 72.59 -43.21
C SER A 44 32.84 72.65 -44.52
N HIS A 45 31.69 71.97 -44.60
CA HIS A 45 30.77 72.03 -45.73
C HIS A 45 29.96 73.34 -45.78
N LEU A 46 29.92 74.08 -44.67
CA LEU A 46 29.26 75.39 -44.55
C LEU A 46 30.24 76.56 -44.76
N GLU A 47 31.47 76.28 -45.19
CA GLU A 47 32.43 77.33 -45.56
C GLU A 47 31.90 78.21 -46.70
N GLY A 48 32.34 79.48 -46.71
CA GLY A 48 32.01 80.43 -47.77
C GLY A 48 31.18 81.63 -47.31
N LEU A 49 31.36 82.75 -48.00
CA LEU A 49 30.81 84.07 -47.62
C LEU A 49 29.27 84.13 -47.60
N SER A 50 28.59 83.23 -48.32
CA SER A 50 27.12 83.16 -48.35
C SER A 50 26.52 82.43 -47.15
N ASN A 51 27.32 81.66 -46.40
CA ASN A 51 26.82 80.71 -45.41
C ASN A 51 26.91 81.23 -43.97
N CYS A 52 27.42 82.45 -43.76
CA CYS A 52 27.56 83.05 -42.43
C CYS A 52 26.23 83.11 -41.66
N THR A 53 25.13 83.34 -42.38
CA THR A 53 23.78 83.43 -41.80
C THR A 53 23.16 82.09 -41.42
N GLU A 54 23.78 80.97 -41.79
CA GLU A 54 23.34 79.63 -41.35
C GLU A 54 23.53 79.46 -39.84
N CYS A 55 24.53 80.14 -39.26
CA CYS A 55 24.83 80.11 -37.82
C CYS A 55 24.55 81.46 -37.12
N HIS A 56 24.77 82.58 -37.80
CA HIS A 56 24.63 83.93 -37.23
C HIS A 56 23.31 84.61 -37.57
N ASP A 57 22.72 85.31 -36.61
CA ASP A 57 21.69 86.31 -36.91
C ASP A 57 22.35 87.62 -37.36
N LEU A 58 21.81 88.26 -38.40
CA LEU A 58 22.38 89.49 -38.96
C LEU A 58 22.51 90.57 -37.88
N GLY A 59 23.74 91.06 -37.67
CA GLY A 59 24.06 92.06 -36.64
C GLY A 59 24.11 91.53 -35.20
N LYS A 60 24.02 90.21 -34.99
CA LYS A 60 24.04 89.56 -33.67
C LYS A 60 25.05 88.40 -33.63
N LYS A 61 25.24 87.86 -32.42
CA LYS A 61 26.01 86.63 -32.18
C LYS A 61 25.28 85.40 -32.78
N VAL A 62 25.96 84.26 -32.77
CA VAL A 62 25.38 82.95 -33.14
C VAL A 62 24.13 82.62 -32.32
N SER A 63 23.20 81.89 -32.94
CA SER A 63 21.93 81.49 -32.34
C SER A 63 21.85 79.99 -32.09
N SER A 64 21.53 79.58 -30.86
CA SER A 64 21.36 78.17 -30.49
C SER A 64 20.21 77.51 -31.28
N ASP A 65 19.16 78.25 -31.65
CA ASP A 65 18.05 77.73 -32.45
C ASP A 65 18.50 77.32 -33.85
N LYS A 66 19.45 78.06 -34.45
CA LYS A 66 20.02 77.72 -35.76
C LYS A 66 20.85 76.44 -35.69
N CYS A 67 21.64 76.25 -34.64
CA CYS A 67 22.35 74.99 -34.39
C CYS A 67 21.35 73.82 -34.34
N LEU A 68 20.24 73.98 -33.61
CA LEU A 68 19.23 72.93 -33.44
C LEU A 68 18.38 72.63 -34.69
N LYS A 69 18.39 73.49 -35.71
CA LYS A 69 17.76 73.22 -37.02
C LYS A 69 18.51 72.15 -37.80
N CYS A 70 19.84 72.17 -37.77
CA CYS A 70 20.68 71.15 -38.41
C CYS A 70 20.92 69.95 -37.48
N HIS A 71 21.05 70.19 -36.17
CA HIS A 71 21.20 69.14 -35.16
C HIS A 71 19.84 68.60 -34.67
N THR A 72 18.99 68.16 -35.60
CA THR A 72 17.61 67.71 -35.34
C THR A 72 17.54 66.61 -34.28
N SER A 73 18.39 65.58 -34.36
CA SER A 73 18.41 64.48 -33.37
C SER A 73 18.71 64.94 -31.95
N LEU A 74 19.50 66.02 -31.79
CA LEU A 74 19.77 66.61 -30.48
C LEU A 74 18.58 67.47 -30.04
N ASN A 75 18.02 68.28 -30.95
CA ASN A 75 16.84 69.10 -30.72
C ASN A 75 15.66 68.25 -30.21
N ASP A 76 15.41 67.11 -30.85
CA ASP A 76 14.35 66.19 -30.46
C ASP A 76 14.54 65.66 -29.04
N ARG A 77 15.79 65.35 -28.64
CA ARG A 77 16.11 64.92 -27.27
C ARG A 77 15.96 66.04 -26.26
N ILE A 78 16.38 67.25 -26.59
CA ILE A 78 16.22 68.44 -25.73
C ILE A 78 14.72 68.73 -25.52
N LYS A 79 13.92 68.74 -26.58
CA LYS A 79 12.47 68.90 -26.52
C LYS A 79 11.80 67.79 -25.70
N ALA A 80 12.30 66.57 -25.80
CA ALA A 80 11.85 65.44 -24.99
C ALA A 80 12.40 65.45 -23.54
N ASN A 81 13.18 66.47 -23.17
CA ASN A 81 13.85 66.58 -21.87
C ASN A 81 14.70 65.36 -21.51
N LYS A 82 15.51 64.86 -22.47
CA LYS A 82 16.36 63.66 -22.32
C LYS A 82 17.82 63.93 -22.67
N GLY A 83 18.74 63.34 -21.92
CA GLY A 83 20.17 63.35 -22.20
C GLY A 83 20.92 64.53 -21.56
N PHE A 84 22.24 64.56 -21.79
CA PHE A 84 23.16 65.48 -21.12
C PHE A 84 22.84 66.98 -21.33
N HIS A 85 22.32 67.36 -22.49
CA HIS A 85 22.09 68.78 -22.83
C HIS A 85 20.91 69.43 -22.09
N VAL A 86 20.10 68.65 -21.37
CA VAL A 86 19.07 69.16 -20.46
C VAL A 86 19.43 68.99 -18.99
N SER A 87 20.63 68.48 -18.70
CA SER A 87 21.16 68.36 -17.35
C SER A 87 21.37 69.72 -16.70
N SER A 88 21.54 69.73 -15.38
CA SER A 88 21.90 70.93 -14.62
C SER A 88 23.17 71.62 -15.12
N GLU A 89 24.08 70.89 -15.77
CA GLU A 89 25.33 71.47 -16.26
C GLU A 89 25.18 72.28 -17.55
N VAL A 90 24.20 71.94 -18.40
CA VAL A 90 24.09 72.50 -19.76
C VAL A 90 22.82 73.32 -19.94
N LYS A 91 21.74 73.00 -19.21
CA LYS A 91 20.44 73.64 -19.38
C LYS A 91 20.53 75.17 -19.24
N GLY A 92 20.02 75.88 -20.25
CA GLY A 92 20.03 77.34 -20.30
C GLY A 92 21.35 77.98 -20.75
N LYS A 93 22.38 77.19 -21.09
CA LYS A 93 23.62 77.71 -21.70
C LYS A 93 23.49 77.73 -23.24
N GLU A 94 24.06 78.76 -23.86
CA GLU A 94 24.20 78.85 -25.31
C GLU A 94 25.20 77.80 -25.83
N CYS A 95 24.91 77.18 -26.98
CA CYS A 95 25.75 76.12 -27.55
C CYS A 95 27.22 76.54 -27.72
N ILE A 96 27.46 77.75 -28.21
CA ILE A 96 28.80 78.29 -28.52
C ILE A 96 29.72 78.42 -27.30
N LYS A 97 29.16 78.49 -26.07
CA LYS A 97 29.97 78.57 -24.84
C LYS A 97 30.81 77.31 -24.61
N CYS A 98 30.36 76.18 -25.14
CA CYS A 98 31.07 74.90 -25.04
C CYS A 98 31.54 74.40 -26.41
N HIS A 99 30.79 74.73 -27.48
CA HIS A 99 31.05 74.29 -28.86
C HIS A 99 31.46 75.49 -29.72
N SER A 100 32.61 76.09 -29.40
CA SER A 100 33.19 77.16 -30.22
C SER A 100 33.67 76.62 -31.57
N ASP A 101 33.63 77.45 -32.60
CA ASP A 101 34.04 77.10 -33.97
C ASP A 101 35.03 78.17 -34.49
N HIS A 102 35.47 78.06 -35.75
CA HIS A 102 36.47 78.93 -36.40
C HIS A 102 37.91 78.76 -35.88
N HIS A 103 38.20 77.64 -35.24
CA HIS A 103 39.53 77.33 -34.70
C HIS A 103 40.36 76.40 -35.60
N GLY A 104 39.97 76.27 -36.87
CA GLY A 104 40.63 75.41 -37.85
C GLY A 104 39.99 74.03 -38.00
N LYS A 105 40.18 73.41 -39.17
CA LYS A 105 39.59 72.09 -39.49
C LYS A 105 39.90 70.99 -38.48
N LYS A 106 41.07 71.03 -37.83
CA LYS A 106 41.49 70.03 -36.84
C LYS A 106 40.95 70.28 -35.43
N PHE A 107 40.20 71.36 -35.21
CA PHE A 107 39.66 71.67 -33.88
C PHE A 107 38.55 70.69 -33.48
N GLU A 108 38.65 70.16 -32.26
CA GLU A 108 37.65 69.27 -31.69
C GLU A 108 36.55 70.08 -30.99
N ILE A 109 35.45 70.34 -31.69
CA ILE A 109 34.29 71.09 -31.15
C ILE A 109 33.65 70.37 -29.94
N ILE A 110 33.73 69.04 -29.88
CA ILE A 110 33.13 68.25 -28.79
C ILE A 110 34.25 67.77 -27.88
N ARG A 111 34.46 68.49 -26.77
CA ARG A 111 35.43 68.13 -25.73
C ARG A 111 34.74 68.01 -24.38
N PHE A 112 34.83 66.85 -23.76
CA PHE A 112 34.46 66.63 -22.37
C PHE A 112 35.34 65.53 -21.76
N ASP A 113 35.46 65.53 -20.44
CA ASP A 113 36.28 64.58 -19.70
C ASP A 113 35.63 63.19 -19.73
N LYS A 114 36.17 62.27 -20.53
CA LYS A 114 35.64 60.90 -20.65
C LYS A 114 35.94 60.03 -19.43
N GLU A 115 36.92 60.41 -18.60
CA GLU A 115 37.33 59.62 -17.44
C GLU A 115 36.47 59.95 -16.22
N ASN A 116 36.13 61.23 -16.04
CA ASN A 116 35.34 61.70 -14.89
C ASN A 116 33.90 62.10 -15.24
N PHE A 117 33.41 61.76 -16.44
CA PHE A 117 32.03 62.09 -16.84
C PHE A 117 30.99 61.41 -15.94
N ASP A 118 30.13 62.20 -15.30
CA ASP A 118 29.00 61.66 -14.54
C ASP A 118 27.86 61.24 -15.49
N HIS A 119 27.72 59.94 -15.69
CA HIS A 119 26.67 59.38 -16.56
C HIS A 119 25.25 59.66 -16.03
N ASN A 120 25.06 59.95 -14.74
CA ASN A 120 23.75 60.29 -14.19
C ASN A 120 23.15 61.54 -14.83
N LEU A 121 24.00 62.45 -15.33
CA LEU A 121 23.58 63.66 -16.06
C LEU A 121 22.86 63.35 -17.38
N THR A 122 22.97 62.12 -17.88
CA THR A 122 22.32 61.69 -19.13
C THR A 122 20.89 61.17 -18.93
N GLY A 123 20.48 60.93 -17.67
CA GLY A 123 19.22 60.27 -17.33
C GLY A 123 19.27 58.73 -17.40
N TYR A 124 20.43 58.14 -17.63
CA TYR A 124 20.66 56.69 -17.52
C TYR A 124 21.73 56.43 -16.46
N ILE A 125 21.36 55.72 -15.40
CA ILE A 125 22.26 55.42 -14.28
C ILE A 125 23.02 54.14 -14.60
N LEU A 126 24.35 54.19 -14.55
CA LEU A 126 25.16 52.98 -14.65
C LEU A 126 25.12 52.26 -13.31
N GLU A 127 24.63 51.01 -13.31
CA GLU A 127 24.53 50.17 -12.11
C GLU A 127 25.45 48.95 -12.19
N GLY A 128 25.91 48.50 -11.02
CA GLY A 128 26.78 47.34 -10.86
C GLY A 128 27.98 47.31 -11.80
N ALA A 129 28.16 46.21 -12.52
CA ALA A 129 29.30 46.00 -13.41
C ALA A 129 29.39 47.02 -14.56
N HIS A 130 28.31 47.72 -14.89
CA HIS A 130 28.30 48.75 -15.93
C HIS A 130 29.06 50.03 -15.51
N LYS A 131 29.17 50.31 -14.20
CA LYS A 131 29.93 51.48 -13.69
C LYS A 131 31.41 51.42 -14.04
N ASN A 132 31.94 50.21 -14.20
CA ASN A 132 33.37 49.96 -14.44
C ASN A 132 33.69 49.77 -15.94
N LYS A 133 32.76 50.06 -16.84
CA LYS A 133 32.95 49.92 -18.28
C LYS A 133 33.42 51.21 -18.93
N LYS A 134 34.22 51.07 -19.99
CA LYS A 134 34.67 52.22 -20.79
C LYS A 134 33.53 52.67 -21.71
N CYS A 135 33.48 53.95 -22.07
CA CYS A 135 32.43 54.48 -22.94
C CYS A 135 32.31 53.71 -24.27
N ALA A 136 33.45 53.28 -24.84
CA ALA A 136 33.51 52.52 -26.10
C ALA A 136 32.98 51.07 -25.98
N ASP A 137 32.84 50.53 -24.78
CA ASP A 137 32.26 49.20 -24.57
C ASP A 137 30.74 49.21 -24.84
N CYS A 138 30.09 50.35 -24.57
CA CYS A 138 28.66 50.56 -24.74
C CYS A 138 28.34 51.36 -26.00
N HIS A 139 29.01 52.48 -26.27
CA HIS A 139 28.69 53.35 -27.41
C HIS A 139 29.26 52.84 -28.75
N LYS A 140 28.75 51.68 -29.19
CA LYS A 140 29.10 51.03 -30.45
C LYS A 140 28.01 51.26 -31.50
N LYS A 141 28.42 51.42 -32.76
CA LYS A 141 27.48 51.58 -33.89
C LYS A 141 26.48 50.41 -33.99
N ASP A 142 26.88 49.21 -33.57
CA ASP A 142 26.03 48.01 -33.62
C ASP A 142 24.83 48.07 -32.67
N PHE A 143 24.92 48.85 -31.58
CA PHE A 143 23.84 48.99 -30.60
C PHE A 143 22.94 50.21 -30.86
N ILE A 144 23.25 50.99 -31.91
CA ILE A 144 22.44 52.14 -32.32
C ILE A 144 21.27 51.64 -33.18
N THR A 145 20.05 51.91 -32.74
CA THR A 145 18.83 51.47 -33.45
C THR A 145 18.35 52.46 -34.52
N ASN A 146 18.81 53.71 -34.49
CA ASN A 146 18.42 54.75 -35.45
C ASN A 146 19.50 54.89 -36.55
N ASP A 147 19.12 54.63 -37.80
CA ASP A 147 20.05 54.60 -38.94
C ASP A 147 20.73 55.94 -39.22
N ASP A 148 20.04 57.06 -39.04
CA ASP A 148 20.60 58.39 -39.30
C ASP A 148 21.64 58.78 -38.25
N ILE A 149 21.45 58.35 -37.00
CA ILE A 149 22.46 58.50 -35.96
C ILE A 149 23.62 57.54 -36.20
N LYS A 150 23.34 56.30 -36.64
CA LYS A 150 24.36 55.27 -36.89
C LYS A 150 25.35 55.65 -38.00
N LYS A 151 24.89 56.43 -39.01
CA LYS A 151 25.73 56.97 -40.09
C LYS A 151 26.75 58.01 -39.62
N LYS A 152 26.55 58.65 -38.46
CA LYS A 152 27.47 59.68 -37.96
C LYS A 152 28.80 59.06 -37.55
N ASP A 153 29.90 59.73 -37.90
CA ASP A 153 31.25 59.24 -37.58
C ASP A 153 31.54 59.26 -36.08
N TYR A 154 30.96 60.22 -35.35
CA TYR A 154 31.08 60.33 -33.91
C TYR A 154 29.74 60.68 -33.27
N THR A 155 29.23 59.80 -32.40
CA THR A 155 27.96 60.01 -31.69
C THR A 155 27.91 59.20 -30.39
N PHE A 156 27.34 59.79 -29.34
CA PHE A 156 26.94 59.10 -28.11
C PHE A 156 25.41 58.92 -28.03
N LEU A 157 24.68 59.29 -29.08
CA LEU A 157 23.23 59.15 -29.16
C LEU A 157 22.85 57.81 -29.81
N GLY A 158 21.59 57.40 -29.63
CA GLY A 158 20.98 56.30 -30.38
C GLY A 158 20.91 54.95 -29.66
N LEU A 159 21.49 54.83 -28.46
CA LEU A 159 21.27 53.70 -27.56
C LEU A 159 19.96 53.87 -26.77
N ASN A 160 19.37 52.74 -26.37
CA ASN A 160 18.25 52.68 -25.42
C ASN A 160 18.65 51.91 -24.15
N ASP A 161 17.78 51.94 -23.14
CA ASP A 161 17.98 51.37 -21.80
C ASP A 161 17.54 49.90 -21.65
N LYS A 162 17.11 49.25 -22.73
CA LYS A 162 16.69 47.85 -22.71
C LYS A 162 17.91 46.94 -22.79
N CYS A 163 17.95 45.95 -21.90
CA CYS A 163 19.03 44.94 -21.83
C CYS A 163 19.32 44.29 -23.19
N LEU A 164 18.27 43.93 -23.94
CA LEU A 164 18.36 43.21 -25.21
C LEU A 164 18.97 44.01 -26.38
N THR A 165 19.20 45.31 -26.19
CA THR A 165 19.90 46.14 -27.19
C THR A 165 21.39 45.85 -27.22
N CYS A 166 21.96 45.46 -26.08
CA CYS A 166 23.39 45.17 -25.92
C CYS A 166 23.66 43.70 -25.60
N HIS A 167 22.68 42.97 -25.08
CA HIS A 167 22.81 41.58 -24.64
C HIS A 167 21.92 40.63 -25.44
N GLU A 168 22.47 39.46 -25.82
CA GLU A 168 21.69 38.37 -26.43
C GLU A 168 20.80 37.70 -25.36
N ASP A 169 19.57 37.32 -25.73
CA ASP A 169 18.72 36.51 -24.88
C ASP A 169 19.11 35.03 -24.93
N GLU A 170 19.92 34.61 -23.97
CA GLU A 170 20.29 33.21 -23.74
C GLU A 170 19.07 32.29 -23.50
N HIS A 171 17.91 32.86 -23.13
CA HIS A 171 16.68 32.10 -22.90
C HIS A 171 15.85 31.89 -24.17
N GLN A 172 16.26 32.44 -25.32
CA GLN A 172 15.62 32.27 -26.62
C GLN A 172 14.09 32.47 -26.58
N ASN A 173 13.65 33.58 -25.97
CA ASN A 173 12.26 34.01 -25.79
C ASN A 173 11.38 33.01 -25.02
N THR A 174 11.96 32.13 -24.20
CA THR A 174 11.18 31.18 -23.38
C THR A 174 10.77 31.74 -22.01
N LEU A 175 11.46 32.78 -21.55
CA LEU A 175 11.22 33.48 -20.29
C LEU A 175 10.87 34.95 -20.56
N SER A 176 10.60 35.70 -19.48
CA SER A 176 10.34 37.14 -19.57
C SER A 176 11.54 37.89 -20.15
N SER A 177 11.28 38.92 -20.96
CA SER A 177 12.30 39.87 -21.42
C SER A 177 12.74 40.85 -20.32
N ASP A 178 12.06 40.85 -19.17
CA ASP A 178 12.45 41.61 -17.99
C ASP A 178 13.54 40.87 -17.18
N CYS A 179 14.80 41.06 -17.59
CA CYS A 179 15.95 40.33 -17.05
C CYS A 179 16.17 40.57 -15.55
N ILE A 180 15.81 41.74 -15.03
CA ILE A 180 16.11 42.15 -13.64
C ILE A 180 15.20 41.48 -12.60
N THR A 181 14.20 40.74 -13.05
CA THR A 181 13.39 39.85 -12.20
C THR A 181 14.20 38.66 -11.67
N CYS A 182 15.23 38.24 -12.41
CA CYS A 182 16.06 37.07 -12.09
C CYS A 182 17.54 37.42 -11.94
N HIS A 183 18.03 38.34 -12.77
CA HIS A 183 19.45 38.72 -12.84
C HIS A 183 19.71 40.05 -12.12
N THR A 184 20.99 40.34 -11.88
CA THR A 184 21.42 41.58 -11.22
C THR A 184 22.40 42.34 -12.10
N PHE A 185 22.51 43.65 -11.87
CA PHE A 185 23.51 44.49 -12.53
C PHE A 185 24.95 44.15 -12.11
N GLU A 186 25.15 43.46 -10.99
CA GLU A 186 26.47 43.00 -10.53
C GLU A 186 26.96 41.80 -11.33
N LYS A 187 26.13 40.75 -11.43
CA LYS A 187 26.44 39.52 -12.15
C LYS A 187 25.17 38.94 -12.78
N PHE A 188 25.33 38.44 -14.01
CA PHE A 188 24.27 37.73 -14.73
C PHE A 188 24.12 36.27 -14.29
N LYS A 189 25.21 35.62 -13.87
CA LYS A 189 25.21 34.23 -13.38
C LYS A 189 25.81 34.16 -11.97
N PRO A 190 25.15 33.48 -11.01
CA PRO A 190 23.82 32.87 -11.12
C PRO A 190 22.67 33.91 -11.12
N ALA A 191 21.47 33.48 -11.52
CA ALA A 191 20.25 34.30 -11.43
C ALA A 191 19.78 34.43 -9.97
N SER A 192 20.46 35.25 -9.18
CA SER A 192 20.31 35.31 -7.72
C SER A 192 18.95 35.80 -7.21
N LYS A 193 18.16 36.48 -8.06
CA LYS A 193 16.80 36.93 -7.69
C LYS A 193 15.72 35.88 -7.98
N PHE A 194 16.06 34.82 -8.71
CA PHE A 194 15.11 33.75 -9.01
C PHE A 194 14.81 32.93 -7.75
N ASP A 195 13.52 32.76 -7.44
CA ASP A 195 13.05 31.99 -6.30
C ASP A 195 12.14 30.85 -6.76
N HIS A 196 12.59 29.61 -6.56
CA HIS A 196 11.86 28.42 -6.97
C HIS A 196 10.54 28.23 -6.19
N ASN A 197 10.39 28.85 -5.02
CA ASN A 197 9.14 28.81 -4.24
C ASN A 197 8.00 29.59 -4.92
N LYS A 198 8.32 30.49 -5.85
CA LYS A 198 7.33 31.21 -6.67
C LYS A 198 6.95 30.45 -7.95
N SER A 199 7.59 29.30 -8.20
CA SER A 199 7.30 28.46 -9.36
C SER A 199 6.17 27.47 -9.09
N LYS A 200 5.68 26.81 -10.13
CA LYS A 200 4.66 25.76 -10.01
C LYS A 200 5.17 24.49 -9.31
N PHE A 201 6.48 24.26 -9.30
CA PHE A 201 7.11 23.14 -8.62
C PHE A 201 7.93 23.66 -7.44
N ILE A 202 7.34 23.69 -6.25
CA ILE A 202 8.03 24.16 -5.05
C ILE A 202 9.02 23.08 -4.60
N LEU A 203 10.31 23.42 -4.49
CA LEU A 203 11.33 22.48 -4.02
C LEU A 203 11.12 22.16 -2.54
N LYS A 204 10.76 20.91 -2.27
CA LYS A 204 10.57 20.37 -0.92
C LYS A 204 11.57 19.26 -0.62
N GLY A 205 11.93 19.12 0.66
CA GLY A 205 12.86 18.11 1.14
C GLY A 205 14.18 18.12 0.37
N LYS A 206 14.63 16.95 -0.07
CA LYS A 206 15.90 16.77 -0.78
C LYS A 206 15.97 17.42 -2.16
N HIS A 207 14.83 17.78 -2.77
CA HIS A 207 14.85 18.51 -4.05
C HIS A 207 15.51 19.89 -3.95
N LYS A 208 15.61 20.48 -2.74
CA LYS A 208 16.33 21.75 -2.52
C LYS A 208 17.85 21.63 -2.69
N GLU A 209 18.38 20.42 -2.54
CA GLU A 209 19.81 20.11 -2.62
C GLU A 209 20.22 19.55 -4.00
N VAL A 210 19.24 19.30 -4.88
CA VAL A 210 19.49 18.72 -6.20
C VAL A 210 20.00 19.79 -7.15
N ASP A 211 21.08 19.47 -7.89
CA ASP A 211 21.58 20.34 -8.95
C ASP A 211 20.50 20.66 -9.98
N CYS A 212 20.37 21.95 -10.33
CA CYS A 212 19.36 22.43 -11.27
C CYS A 212 19.37 21.66 -12.60
N SER A 213 20.55 21.24 -13.08
CA SER A 213 20.75 20.53 -14.35
C SER A 213 20.11 19.13 -14.38
N LYS A 214 19.82 18.53 -13.23
CA LYS A 214 19.12 17.25 -13.14
C LYS A 214 17.65 17.36 -13.51
N CYS A 215 17.05 18.54 -13.34
CA CYS A 215 15.67 18.84 -13.73
C CYS A 215 15.62 19.65 -15.03
N HIS A 216 16.48 20.65 -15.15
CA HIS A 216 16.60 21.55 -16.29
C HIS A 216 17.68 21.04 -17.24
N THR A 217 17.30 20.08 -18.08
CA THR A 217 18.21 19.45 -19.02
C THR A 217 18.59 20.39 -20.16
N LYS A 218 19.79 20.19 -20.70
CA LYS A 218 20.21 20.83 -21.95
C LYS A 218 19.57 20.12 -23.14
N ILE A 219 18.97 20.89 -24.01
CA ILE A 219 18.40 20.46 -25.29
C ILE A 219 19.01 21.30 -26.42
N GLN A 220 18.89 20.84 -27.66
CA GLN A 220 19.24 21.67 -28.82
C GLN A 220 18.04 22.53 -29.20
N LYS A 221 18.21 23.86 -29.23
CA LYS A 221 17.18 24.79 -29.69
C LYS A 221 17.82 25.87 -30.57
N ALA A 222 17.28 26.05 -31.78
CA ALA A 222 17.82 26.95 -32.79
C ALA A 222 19.32 26.72 -33.11
N GLY A 223 19.76 25.46 -33.12
CA GLY A 223 21.15 25.08 -33.42
C GLY A 223 22.18 25.38 -32.32
N LYS A 224 21.74 25.83 -31.13
CA LYS A 224 22.59 26.04 -29.95
C LYS A 224 22.14 25.16 -28.78
N GLU A 225 23.08 24.81 -27.89
CA GLU A 225 22.73 24.21 -26.58
C GLU A 225 21.87 25.19 -25.76
N PHE A 226 20.75 24.71 -25.25
CA PHE A 226 19.75 25.50 -24.52
C PHE A 226 19.29 24.75 -23.28
N THR A 227 19.30 25.40 -22.11
CA THR A 227 18.79 24.80 -20.87
C THR A 227 17.28 25.03 -20.76
N GLN A 228 16.49 23.96 -20.69
CA GLN A 228 15.04 24.07 -20.66
C GLN A 228 14.53 24.40 -19.24
N PHE A 229 14.09 25.65 -19.03
CA PHE A 229 13.49 26.07 -17.76
C PHE A 229 11.96 25.92 -17.71
N LYS A 230 11.29 25.88 -18.86
CA LYS A 230 9.82 25.85 -18.97
C LYS A 230 9.33 24.61 -19.72
N GLY A 231 8.18 24.08 -19.29
CA GLY A 231 7.51 22.94 -19.96
C GLY A 231 7.95 21.56 -19.48
N ILE A 232 8.70 21.48 -18.38
CA ILE A 232 9.05 20.21 -17.74
C ILE A 232 7.80 19.61 -17.09
N LYS A 233 7.56 18.31 -17.25
CA LYS A 233 6.48 17.60 -16.58
C LYS A 233 6.85 17.35 -15.11
N PHE A 234 5.97 17.71 -14.18
CA PHE A 234 6.22 17.58 -12.74
C PHE A 234 4.97 17.18 -11.94
N GLN A 235 3.86 16.86 -12.61
CA GLN A 235 2.57 16.60 -11.96
C GLN A 235 2.61 15.37 -11.04
N ASN A 236 3.39 14.35 -11.40
CA ASN A 236 3.56 13.13 -10.62
C ASN A 236 5.05 12.86 -10.37
N CYS A 237 5.38 12.20 -9.26
CA CYS A 237 6.76 11.78 -8.96
C CYS A 237 7.35 10.93 -10.08
N THR A 238 6.52 10.16 -10.77
CA THR A 238 6.91 9.31 -11.91
C THR A 238 7.35 10.07 -13.16
N SER A 239 7.17 11.40 -13.19
CA SER A 239 7.71 12.25 -14.26
C SER A 239 9.24 12.30 -14.25
N CYS A 240 9.85 12.05 -13.09
CA CYS A 240 11.30 12.07 -12.90
C CYS A 240 11.84 10.78 -12.27
N HIS A 241 11.06 10.13 -11.40
CA HIS A 241 11.47 8.91 -10.70
C HIS A 241 10.90 7.67 -11.37
N LYS A 242 11.71 6.62 -11.47
CA LYS A 242 11.23 5.30 -11.89
C LYS A 242 10.38 4.69 -10.78
N ASP A 243 9.17 4.23 -11.11
CA ASP A 243 8.36 3.47 -10.18
C ASP A 243 8.90 2.05 -10.03
N VAL A 244 9.35 1.70 -8.82
CA VAL A 244 9.85 0.37 -8.47
C VAL A 244 8.72 -0.62 -8.15
N HIS A 245 7.49 -0.14 -7.97
CA HIS A 245 6.32 -0.95 -7.65
C HIS A 245 5.54 -1.40 -8.89
N ASN A 246 5.98 -1.03 -10.10
CA ASN A 246 5.36 -1.40 -11.38
C ASN A 246 3.85 -1.08 -11.41
N ASN A 247 3.48 0.14 -10.99
CA ASN A 247 2.14 0.69 -10.96
C ASN A 247 1.14 -0.05 -10.04
N LYS A 248 1.59 -0.95 -9.16
CA LYS A 248 0.71 -1.70 -8.23
C LYS A 248 -0.07 -0.81 -7.26
N PHE A 249 0.49 0.35 -6.90
CA PHE A 249 -0.10 1.28 -5.93
C PHE A 249 -0.60 2.59 -6.56
N GLY A 250 -0.55 2.71 -7.89
CA GLY A 250 -0.84 3.94 -8.62
C GLY A 250 0.29 4.96 -8.57
N ASN A 251 0.05 6.18 -9.08
CA ASN A 251 1.06 7.22 -9.25
C ASN A 251 1.16 8.23 -8.09
N ASP A 252 0.33 8.09 -7.05
CA ASP A 252 0.34 8.98 -5.89
C ASP A 252 1.34 8.47 -4.83
N CYS A 253 2.62 8.65 -5.13
CA CYS A 253 3.71 8.20 -4.27
C CYS A 253 3.67 8.88 -2.89
N ALA A 254 3.13 10.11 -2.80
CA ALA A 254 3.08 10.91 -1.58
C ALA A 254 2.17 10.34 -0.49
N LYS A 255 1.33 9.35 -0.81
CA LYS A 255 0.54 8.61 0.20
C LYS A 255 1.41 7.80 1.14
N CYS A 256 2.56 7.33 0.65
CA CYS A 256 3.46 6.44 1.40
C CYS A 256 4.86 7.04 1.55
N HIS A 257 5.37 7.75 0.55
CA HIS A 257 6.70 8.33 0.54
C HIS A 257 6.64 9.84 0.74
N ASN A 258 7.77 10.43 1.11
CA ASN A 258 7.89 11.88 1.22
C ASN A 258 9.16 12.38 0.51
N GLU A 259 9.26 13.69 0.33
CA GLU A 259 10.35 14.34 -0.39
C GLU A 259 11.69 14.35 0.36
N ASN A 260 11.73 13.89 1.62
CA ASN A 260 12.97 13.73 2.37
C ASN A 260 13.64 12.39 2.09
N SER A 261 12.86 11.30 1.98
CA SER A 261 13.38 9.98 1.63
C SER A 261 12.26 9.01 1.19
N PHE A 262 12.46 8.33 0.06
CA PHE A 262 11.62 7.19 -0.35
C PHE A 262 11.70 6.00 0.61
N HIS A 263 12.74 5.90 1.44
CA HIS A 263 12.87 4.83 2.44
C HIS A 263 12.09 5.14 3.72
N GLN A 264 11.69 6.38 3.94
CA GLN A 264 10.82 6.76 5.05
C GLN A 264 9.37 6.61 4.59
N ILE A 265 8.70 5.58 5.10
CA ILE A 265 7.31 5.28 4.74
C ILE A 265 6.38 5.89 5.79
N ALA A 266 5.55 6.83 5.35
CA ALA A 266 4.39 7.34 6.08
C ALA A 266 3.11 6.57 5.69
N GLY A 267 2.04 6.69 6.46
CA GLY A 267 0.72 6.20 6.04
C GLY A 267 0.51 4.68 6.01
N LEU A 268 1.37 3.90 6.69
CA LEU A 268 1.23 2.43 6.78
C LEU A 268 -0.12 1.98 7.35
N SER A 269 -0.74 2.78 8.21
CA SER A 269 -2.06 2.50 8.78
C SER A 269 -3.19 2.43 7.74
N GLY A 270 -3.01 3.06 6.57
CA GLY A 270 -3.97 3.04 5.47
C GLY A 270 -3.65 2.01 4.37
N PHE A 271 -2.63 1.17 4.55
CA PHE A 271 -2.21 0.22 3.52
C PHE A 271 -3.23 -0.90 3.32
N ASN A 272 -3.72 -1.05 2.08
CA ASN A 272 -4.73 -2.05 1.74
C ASN A 272 -4.11 -3.29 1.08
N HIS A 273 -4.07 -4.39 1.83
CA HIS A 273 -3.58 -5.69 1.36
C HIS A 273 -4.43 -6.32 0.25
N SER A 274 -5.66 -5.87 0.02
CA SER A 274 -6.49 -6.35 -1.11
C SER A 274 -5.90 -5.96 -2.48
N LYS A 275 -4.93 -5.05 -2.51
CA LYS A 275 -4.17 -4.69 -3.72
C LYS A 275 -2.95 -5.58 -3.96
N THR A 276 -2.74 -6.57 -3.10
CA THR A 276 -1.61 -7.50 -3.18
C THR A 276 -2.10 -8.90 -3.52
N ASN A 277 -1.17 -9.82 -3.78
CA ASN A 277 -1.48 -11.22 -4.02
C ASN A 277 -1.88 -11.99 -2.74
N PHE A 278 -1.88 -11.32 -1.58
CA PHE A 278 -2.28 -11.92 -0.31
C PHE A 278 -3.27 -11.01 0.44
N PRO A 279 -4.57 -11.04 0.08
CA PRO A 279 -5.60 -10.31 0.82
C PRO A 279 -5.73 -10.87 2.24
N LEU A 280 -5.55 -10.01 3.24
CA LEU A 280 -5.73 -10.41 4.64
C LEU A 280 -7.21 -10.70 4.92
N THR A 281 -7.50 -11.89 5.42
CA THR A 281 -8.86 -12.32 5.80
C THR A 281 -8.88 -12.93 7.19
N GLY A 282 -10.05 -12.88 7.85
CA GLY A 282 -10.25 -13.46 9.17
C GLY A 282 -9.27 -12.92 10.21
N LYS A 283 -8.61 -13.80 10.97
CA LYS A 283 -7.68 -13.42 12.03
C LYS A 283 -6.40 -12.73 11.53
N HIS A 284 -6.08 -12.80 10.23
CA HIS A 284 -4.92 -12.13 9.68
C HIS A 284 -5.08 -10.60 9.55
N ILE A 285 -6.31 -10.09 9.54
CA ILE A 285 -6.60 -8.65 9.34
C ILE A 285 -5.96 -7.77 10.43
N ASN A 286 -5.92 -8.27 11.66
CA ASN A 286 -5.46 -7.50 12.83
C ASN A 286 -4.02 -7.86 13.23
N LEU A 287 -3.24 -8.49 12.35
CA LEU A 287 -1.84 -8.79 12.63
C LEU A 287 -0.98 -7.55 12.43
N ASP A 288 -0.03 -7.36 13.34
CA ASP A 288 1.06 -6.41 13.15
C ASP A 288 1.86 -6.80 11.90
N CYS A 289 2.17 -5.82 11.05
CA CYS A 289 2.94 -6.01 9.82
C CYS A 289 4.23 -6.81 10.05
N LYS A 290 4.92 -6.58 11.18
CA LYS A 290 6.20 -7.22 11.53
C LYS A 290 6.09 -8.73 11.77
N LYS A 291 4.88 -9.25 12.03
CA LYS A 291 4.66 -10.70 12.17
C LYS A 291 4.82 -11.45 10.85
N CYS A 292 4.59 -10.78 9.73
CA CYS A 292 4.78 -11.36 8.39
C CYS A 292 6.06 -10.79 7.74
N HIS A 293 6.26 -9.47 7.83
CA HIS A 293 7.40 -8.77 7.27
C HIS A 293 8.51 -8.62 8.31
N THR A 294 9.31 -9.66 8.48
CA THR A 294 10.42 -9.69 9.45
C THR A 294 11.63 -8.84 9.04
N ASN A 295 11.79 -8.60 7.73
CA ASN A 295 12.84 -7.76 7.15
C ASN A 295 12.25 -6.46 6.58
N LYS A 296 12.30 -6.24 5.26
CA LYS A 296 11.66 -5.08 4.62
C LYS A 296 10.21 -5.40 4.29
N LEU A 297 9.33 -4.41 4.40
CA LEU A 297 7.91 -4.53 4.04
C LEU A 297 7.70 -4.91 2.56
N THR A 298 8.69 -4.64 1.71
CA THR A 298 8.65 -4.93 0.27
C THR A 298 9.23 -6.28 -0.10
N ASP A 299 9.89 -6.98 0.84
CA ASP A 299 10.52 -8.25 0.53
C ASP A 299 9.44 -9.31 0.22
N PRO A 300 9.63 -10.15 -0.82
CA PRO A 300 8.68 -11.17 -1.16
C PRO A 300 8.59 -12.22 -0.04
N ILE A 301 7.37 -12.50 0.41
CA ILE A 301 7.07 -13.54 1.39
C ILE A 301 6.42 -14.72 0.67
N LYS A 302 6.84 -15.95 0.98
CA LYS A 302 6.11 -17.14 0.53
C LYS A 302 4.77 -17.20 1.26
N HIS A 303 3.67 -17.24 0.52
CA HIS A 303 2.32 -17.11 1.07
C HIS A 303 1.27 -17.94 0.32
N ASN A 304 1.70 -18.87 -0.53
CA ASN A 304 0.78 -19.62 -1.40
C ASN A 304 0.16 -20.81 -0.66
N GLN A 305 0.84 -21.30 0.39
CA GLN A 305 0.38 -22.39 1.22
C GLN A 305 0.32 -21.92 2.68
N CYS A 306 -0.65 -22.42 3.44
CA CYS A 306 -0.74 -22.13 4.87
C CYS A 306 0.56 -22.48 5.62
N LEU A 307 1.26 -23.52 5.13
CA LEU A 307 2.51 -24.01 5.71
C LEU A 307 3.73 -23.15 5.43
N ASP A 308 3.63 -22.20 4.50
CA ASP A 308 4.70 -21.22 4.29
C ASP A 308 4.92 -20.38 5.55
N CYS A 309 3.87 -20.22 6.38
CA CYS A 309 3.90 -19.47 7.63
C CYS A 309 3.58 -20.33 8.87
N HIS A 310 2.71 -21.33 8.74
CA HIS A 310 2.23 -22.14 9.86
C HIS A 310 2.87 -23.52 9.90
N LYS A 311 3.07 -24.03 11.11
CA LYS A 311 3.46 -25.44 11.28
C LYS A 311 2.26 -26.35 11.06
N ASP A 312 2.51 -27.50 10.46
CA ASP A 312 1.52 -28.57 10.38
C ASP A 312 1.22 -29.17 11.76
N TYR A 313 0.04 -28.86 12.30
CA TYR A 313 -0.45 -29.42 13.55
C TYR A 313 -0.73 -30.94 13.46
N HIS A 314 -1.15 -31.41 12.28
CA HIS A 314 -1.55 -32.80 12.04
C HIS A 314 -0.37 -33.71 11.67
N GLU A 315 0.84 -33.19 11.58
CA GLU A 315 2.08 -33.96 11.38
C GLU A 315 1.98 -34.98 10.22
N GLY A 316 1.43 -34.56 9.09
CA GLY A 316 1.33 -35.39 7.89
C GLY A 316 0.21 -36.43 7.89
N GLN A 317 -0.74 -36.37 8.85
CA GLN A 317 -1.89 -37.30 8.87
C GLN A 317 -2.71 -37.28 7.58
N PHE A 318 -2.73 -36.15 6.85
CA PHE A 318 -3.49 -35.97 5.61
C PHE A 318 -2.60 -35.96 4.33
N ILE A 319 -1.48 -36.65 4.36
CA ILE A 319 -0.66 -36.89 3.17
C ILE A 319 -1.05 -38.24 2.55
N LYS A 320 -1.37 -38.24 1.25
CA LYS A 320 -1.69 -39.42 0.44
C LYS A 320 -0.88 -39.39 -0.86
N ASN A 321 -0.17 -40.47 -1.19
CA ASN A 321 0.68 -40.56 -2.38
C ASN A 321 1.68 -39.39 -2.51
N ASN A 322 2.27 -38.98 -1.37
CA ASN A 322 3.17 -37.83 -1.28
C ASN A 322 2.53 -36.46 -1.63
N VAL A 323 1.21 -36.41 -1.77
CA VAL A 323 0.42 -35.19 -1.97
C VAL A 323 -0.29 -34.86 -0.67
N ARG A 324 -0.15 -33.62 -0.22
CA ARG A 324 -0.78 -33.12 1.00
C ARG A 324 -2.09 -32.43 0.67
N THR A 325 -3.14 -32.72 1.45
CA THR A 325 -4.41 -31.97 1.38
C THR A 325 -4.20 -30.53 1.83
N ASP A 326 -4.75 -29.58 1.07
CA ASP A 326 -4.72 -28.16 1.41
C ASP A 326 -5.51 -27.90 2.71
N CYS A 327 -4.96 -27.11 3.62
CA CYS A 327 -5.58 -26.79 4.90
C CYS A 327 -6.95 -26.12 4.72
N LYS A 328 -7.16 -25.39 3.61
CA LYS A 328 -8.41 -24.66 3.32
C LYS A 328 -9.62 -25.58 3.08
N GLU A 329 -9.39 -26.86 2.79
CA GLU A 329 -10.47 -27.85 2.65
C GLU A 329 -11.20 -28.08 3.99
N CYS A 330 -10.49 -27.88 5.11
CA CYS A 330 -10.99 -28.17 6.45
C CYS A 330 -10.96 -26.97 7.39
N HIS A 331 -10.18 -25.92 7.12
CA HIS A 331 -10.00 -24.78 8.02
C HIS A 331 -10.30 -23.46 7.32
N THR A 332 -10.71 -22.46 8.11
CA THR A 332 -10.96 -21.11 7.62
C THR A 332 -10.05 -20.10 8.29
N THR A 333 -9.79 -18.98 7.63
CA THR A 333 -9.02 -17.89 8.25
C THR A 333 -9.78 -17.20 9.39
N LYS A 334 -11.10 -17.38 9.50
CA LYS A 334 -11.93 -16.86 10.60
C LYS A 334 -11.72 -17.68 11.88
N THR A 335 -11.74 -19.01 11.75
CA THR A 335 -11.55 -19.96 12.86
C THR A 335 -10.65 -21.11 12.40
N PHE A 336 -9.51 -21.27 13.05
CA PHE A 336 -8.54 -22.33 12.72
C PHE A 336 -8.59 -23.51 13.71
N VAL A 337 -9.15 -23.30 14.90
CA VAL A 337 -9.33 -24.34 15.93
C VAL A 337 -10.49 -25.28 15.57
N GLY A 338 -11.49 -24.79 14.85
CA GLY A 338 -12.59 -25.59 14.33
C GLY A 338 -12.29 -26.13 12.93
N SER A 339 -13.05 -27.15 12.53
CA SER A 339 -13.01 -27.69 11.18
C SER A 339 -14.36 -27.50 10.47
N SER A 340 -14.32 -27.20 9.17
CA SER A 340 -15.45 -27.23 8.25
C SER A 340 -15.74 -28.64 7.70
N TYR A 341 -15.02 -29.67 8.17
CA TYR A 341 -15.19 -31.04 7.72
C TYR A 341 -16.54 -31.60 8.19
N THR A 342 -17.40 -31.97 7.24
CA THR A 342 -18.80 -32.34 7.51
C THR A 342 -18.98 -33.84 7.72
N ILE A 343 -20.16 -34.23 8.23
CA ILE A 343 -20.54 -35.63 8.40
C ILE A 343 -20.62 -36.33 7.04
N GLU A 344 -21.07 -35.66 5.99
CA GLU A 344 -21.12 -36.21 4.63
C GLU A 344 -19.73 -36.54 4.10
N LEU A 345 -18.74 -35.69 4.39
CA LEU A 345 -17.34 -35.97 4.03
C LEU A 345 -16.79 -37.13 4.86
N HIS A 346 -17.07 -37.17 6.16
CA HIS A 346 -16.67 -38.28 7.03
C HIS A 346 -17.24 -39.63 6.53
N ASN A 347 -18.49 -39.67 6.09
CA ASN A 347 -19.16 -40.87 5.61
C ASN A 347 -18.66 -41.36 4.23
N LYS A 348 -17.73 -40.65 3.59
CA LYS A 348 -16.97 -41.16 2.42
C LYS A 348 -15.78 -42.03 2.82
N THR A 349 -15.44 -42.07 4.11
CA THR A 349 -14.38 -42.95 4.64
C THR A 349 -14.92 -44.36 4.90
N ASN A 350 -14.04 -45.28 5.29
CA ASN A 350 -14.42 -46.67 5.60
C ASN A 350 -15.32 -46.75 6.84
N PHE A 351 -15.20 -45.81 7.78
CA PHE A 351 -16.04 -45.77 8.98
C PHE A 351 -17.18 -44.77 8.81
N LYS A 352 -18.36 -45.28 8.44
CA LYS A 352 -19.58 -44.46 8.34
C LYS A 352 -20.18 -44.23 9.72
N LEU A 353 -20.51 -42.98 10.02
CA LEU A 353 -21.22 -42.59 11.24
C LEU A 353 -22.69 -42.94 11.08
N GLU A 354 -23.08 -44.08 11.65
CA GLU A 354 -24.44 -44.62 11.63
C GLU A 354 -24.93 -44.94 13.04
N GLY A 355 -26.25 -44.87 13.23
CA GLY A 355 -26.89 -45.12 14.52
C GLY A 355 -26.37 -44.18 15.61
N ALA A 356 -26.03 -44.74 16.77
CA ALA A 356 -25.55 -43.97 17.91
C ALA A 356 -24.22 -43.24 17.66
N HIS A 357 -23.37 -43.75 16.75
CA HIS A 357 -22.09 -43.11 16.43
C HIS A 357 -22.25 -41.73 15.77
N MET A 358 -23.37 -41.47 15.10
CA MET A 358 -23.65 -40.16 14.50
C MET A 358 -23.83 -39.06 15.55
N ALA A 359 -24.33 -39.40 16.73
CA ALA A 359 -24.51 -38.47 17.84
C ALA A 359 -23.25 -38.35 18.73
N THR A 360 -22.20 -39.13 18.45
CA THR A 360 -20.97 -39.14 19.23
C THR A 360 -20.07 -37.95 18.85
N PRO A 361 -19.62 -37.13 19.81
CA PRO A 361 -18.67 -36.06 19.52
C PRO A 361 -17.36 -36.59 18.92
N CYS A 362 -16.83 -35.90 17.90
CA CYS A 362 -15.63 -36.34 17.17
C CYS A 362 -14.41 -36.60 18.07
N PHE A 363 -14.28 -35.85 19.18
CA PHE A 363 -13.14 -35.98 20.10
C PHE A 363 -13.09 -37.35 20.79
N VAL A 364 -14.23 -38.05 20.93
CA VAL A 364 -14.28 -39.39 21.53
C VAL A 364 -13.43 -40.39 20.72
N CYS A 365 -13.43 -40.24 19.39
CA CYS A 365 -12.65 -41.09 18.50
C CYS A 365 -11.29 -40.47 18.17
N HIS A 366 -11.27 -39.18 17.84
CA HIS A 366 -10.10 -38.51 17.28
C HIS A 366 -9.25 -37.76 18.30
N LYS A 367 -9.63 -37.69 19.58
CA LYS A 367 -8.85 -37.02 20.63
C LYS A 367 -8.81 -37.88 21.90
N LYS A 368 -8.33 -39.12 21.75
CA LYS A 368 -8.11 -40.05 22.86
C LYS A 368 -6.97 -39.62 23.80
N THR A 369 -6.12 -38.69 23.36
CA THR A 369 -5.07 -38.03 24.15
C THR A 369 -5.25 -36.51 24.07
N ASP A 370 -4.32 -35.72 24.61
CA ASP A 370 -4.40 -34.25 24.50
C ASP A 370 -4.35 -33.72 23.06
N LYS A 371 -3.95 -34.54 22.08
CA LYS A 371 -3.80 -34.18 20.68
C LYS A 371 -4.84 -34.86 19.79
N TRP A 372 -5.28 -34.15 18.75
CA TRP A 372 -6.13 -34.74 17.71
C TRP A 372 -5.33 -35.70 16.82
N ASN A 373 -5.90 -36.86 16.54
CA ASN A 373 -5.40 -37.88 15.64
C ASN A 373 -6.54 -38.43 14.77
N PHE A 374 -6.42 -38.24 13.46
CA PHE A 374 -7.42 -38.68 12.48
C PHE A 374 -7.10 -40.03 11.83
N ARG A 375 -5.96 -40.64 12.19
CA ARG A 375 -5.62 -42.02 11.79
C ARG A 375 -6.05 -43.00 12.89
N ILE A 376 -7.20 -43.63 12.68
CA ILE A 376 -7.72 -44.69 13.56
C ILE A 376 -7.20 -46.08 13.13
N LYS A 377 -7.05 -47.01 14.09
CA LYS A 377 -6.45 -48.34 13.86
C LYS A 377 -7.25 -49.24 12.92
N GLY A 378 -8.58 -49.12 12.94
CA GLY A 378 -9.50 -49.93 12.15
C GLY A 378 -10.95 -49.51 12.39
N ASP A 379 -11.87 -50.24 11.78
CA ASP A 379 -13.32 -50.02 11.79
C ASP A 379 -14.11 -51.13 12.49
N LYS A 380 -13.42 -52.11 13.10
CA LYS A 380 -14.08 -53.18 13.85
C LYS A 380 -14.54 -52.67 15.22
N CYS A 381 -15.59 -53.29 15.75
CA CYS A 381 -16.11 -52.92 17.08
C CYS A 381 -15.03 -53.02 18.16
N THR A 382 -14.17 -54.04 18.09
CA THR A 382 -13.11 -54.31 19.07
C THR A 382 -11.88 -53.42 18.94
N ASP A 383 -11.76 -52.65 17.85
CA ASP A 383 -10.72 -51.62 17.72
C ASP A 383 -10.99 -50.42 18.66
N CYS A 384 -12.24 -50.26 19.11
CA CYS A 384 -12.69 -49.16 19.95
C CYS A 384 -13.38 -49.59 21.25
N HIS A 385 -14.08 -50.71 21.26
CA HIS A 385 -14.87 -51.20 22.40
C HIS A 385 -14.32 -52.51 22.93
N ASP A 386 -14.27 -52.64 24.26
CA ASP A 386 -13.82 -53.88 24.88
C ASP A 386 -14.86 -54.99 24.69
N ASN A 387 -14.38 -56.16 24.24
CA ASN A 387 -15.20 -57.37 24.16
C ASN A 387 -15.44 -57.94 25.58
N THR A 388 -16.60 -57.62 26.16
CA THR A 388 -17.00 -58.13 27.48
C THR A 388 -17.31 -59.64 27.48
N HIS A 389 -17.62 -60.22 26.32
CA HIS A 389 -17.97 -61.63 26.18
C HIS A 389 -16.75 -62.56 26.09
N LYS A 390 -15.59 -62.05 25.67
CA LYS A 390 -14.33 -62.79 25.56
C LYS A 390 -14.58 -64.20 24.97
N ASN A 391 -14.23 -65.25 25.72
CA ASN A 391 -14.39 -66.66 25.32
C ASN A 391 -15.65 -67.33 25.89
N HIS A 392 -16.57 -66.57 26.48
CA HIS A 392 -17.76 -67.14 27.13
C HIS A 392 -18.83 -67.54 26.11
N ILE A 393 -18.86 -66.88 24.94
CA ILE A 393 -19.65 -67.28 23.78
C ILE A 393 -18.77 -68.11 22.84
N SER A 394 -19.35 -69.10 22.17
CA SER A 394 -18.61 -69.90 21.17
C SER A 394 -18.45 -69.09 19.89
N GLU A 395 -17.26 -69.13 19.28
CA GLU A 395 -16.95 -68.48 17.99
C GLU A 395 -17.94 -68.87 16.89
N LYS A 396 -18.51 -70.09 16.97
CA LYS A 396 -19.60 -70.54 16.09
C LYS A 396 -20.76 -69.54 15.96
N TYR A 397 -21.11 -68.83 17.03
CA TYR A 397 -22.26 -67.92 17.06
C TYR A 397 -21.88 -66.44 16.88
N TYR A 398 -20.58 -66.16 16.88
CA TYR A 398 -19.98 -64.82 16.85
C TYR A 398 -18.58 -64.94 16.23
N PRO A 399 -18.49 -65.24 14.92
CA PRO A 399 -17.21 -65.44 14.25
C PRO A 399 -16.46 -64.11 14.12
N GLU A 400 -15.12 -64.17 14.18
CA GLU A 400 -14.21 -63.02 13.99
C GLU A 400 -14.51 -61.80 14.86
N GLU A 401 -15.10 -62.03 16.03
CA GLU A 401 -15.54 -60.96 16.92
C GLU A 401 -16.60 -60.01 16.32
N ASN A 402 -17.44 -60.49 15.39
CA ASN A 402 -18.45 -59.67 14.74
C ASN A 402 -19.66 -59.34 15.63
N CYS A 403 -19.63 -58.19 16.33
CA CYS A 403 -20.67 -57.81 17.31
C CYS A 403 -22.05 -57.64 16.70
N THR A 404 -22.11 -57.37 15.39
CA THR A 404 -23.37 -57.20 14.65
C THR A 404 -24.16 -58.51 14.49
N ALA A 405 -23.54 -59.66 14.82
CA ALA A 405 -24.26 -60.93 14.92
C ALA A 405 -25.38 -60.90 15.99
N CYS A 406 -25.23 -60.04 17.00
CA CYS A 406 -26.17 -59.93 18.12
C CYS A 406 -26.58 -58.49 18.43
N HIS A 407 -25.67 -57.52 18.31
CA HIS A 407 -25.91 -56.12 18.67
C HIS A 407 -26.22 -55.27 17.43
N THR A 408 -26.79 -54.09 17.67
CA THR A 408 -27.06 -53.09 16.62
C THR A 408 -26.40 -51.77 16.95
N ASN A 409 -26.01 -51.02 15.92
CA ASN A 409 -25.37 -49.72 16.06
C ASN A 409 -26.34 -48.63 16.54
N THR A 410 -27.65 -48.85 16.47
CA THR A 410 -28.69 -47.90 16.94
C THR A 410 -29.02 -48.09 18.41
N HIS A 411 -29.09 -49.34 18.89
CA HIS A 411 -29.46 -49.65 20.27
C HIS A 411 -28.70 -50.88 20.76
N TRP A 412 -27.55 -50.66 21.40
CA TRP A 412 -26.63 -51.73 21.79
C TRP A 412 -27.26 -52.77 22.74
N SER A 413 -28.11 -52.33 23.65
CA SER A 413 -28.81 -53.21 24.61
C SER A 413 -29.92 -54.05 23.99
N LYS A 414 -30.35 -53.75 22.75
CA LYS A 414 -31.34 -54.55 22.04
C LYS A 414 -30.63 -55.66 21.27
N ILE A 415 -30.62 -56.85 21.86
CA ILE A 415 -29.94 -58.02 21.31
C ILE A 415 -30.87 -58.77 20.35
N LYS A 416 -30.37 -59.14 19.18
CA LYS A 416 -31.05 -60.00 18.20
C LYS A 416 -30.26 -61.29 18.04
N PHE A 417 -30.71 -62.36 18.69
CA PHE A 417 -30.14 -63.70 18.53
C PHE A 417 -31.25 -64.73 18.37
N ASP A 418 -31.11 -65.65 17.40
CA ASP A 418 -32.11 -66.69 17.16
C ASP A 418 -31.74 -68.00 17.87
N HIS A 419 -32.46 -68.29 18.96
CA HIS A 419 -32.30 -69.53 19.72
C HIS A 419 -32.71 -70.79 18.95
N ASN A 420 -33.40 -70.69 17.81
CA ASN A 420 -33.68 -71.86 16.95
C ASN A 420 -32.41 -72.48 16.36
N THR A 421 -31.31 -71.74 16.35
CA THR A 421 -29.97 -72.20 15.94
C THR A 421 -29.24 -73.00 17.05
N THR A 422 -29.86 -73.11 18.23
CA THR A 422 -29.30 -73.79 19.40
C THR A 422 -30.10 -75.05 19.73
N LYS A 423 -29.55 -75.87 20.65
CA LYS A 423 -30.25 -77.07 21.15
C LYS A 423 -31.46 -76.73 22.05
N PHE A 424 -31.60 -75.49 22.51
CA PHE A 424 -32.69 -75.05 23.37
C PHE A 424 -33.54 -73.97 22.67
N LYS A 425 -34.62 -74.41 22.02
CA LYS A 425 -35.57 -73.50 21.36
C LYS A 425 -36.42 -72.81 22.43
N LEU A 426 -36.52 -71.48 22.36
CA LEU A 426 -37.38 -70.72 23.27
C LEU A 426 -38.85 -70.92 22.88
N LEU A 427 -39.59 -71.61 23.75
CA LEU A 427 -41.02 -71.90 23.58
C LEU A 427 -41.84 -71.17 24.65
N GLY A 428 -43.07 -70.79 24.30
CA GLY A 428 -44.02 -70.14 25.20
C GLY A 428 -43.46 -68.88 25.88
N ALA A 429 -43.57 -68.82 27.22
CA ALA A 429 -43.14 -67.69 28.04
C ALA A 429 -41.63 -67.41 27.92
N HIS A 430 -40.81 -68.43 27.65
CA HIS A 430 -39.36 -68.27 27.49
C HIS A 430 -38.99 -67.35 26.31
N LYS A 431 -39.87 -67.15 25.32
CA LYS A 431 -39.65 -66.19 24.22
C LYS A 431 -39.57 -64.73 24.70
N LYS A 432 -40.10 -64.44 25.90
CA LYS A 432 -40.10 -63.11 26.52
C LYS A 432 -39.04 -62.96 27.62
N ALA A 433 -38.28 -64.02 27.92
CA ALA A 433 -37.26 -63.98 28.96
C ALA A 433 -36.05 -63.15 28.51
N ASN A 434 -35.40 -62.45 29.44
CA ASN A 434 -34.16 -61.75 29.13
C ASN A 434 -33.00 -62.75 29.10
N CYS A 435 -31.98 -62.48 28.27
CA CYS A 435 -30.79 -63.32 28.21
C CYS A 435 -30.13 -63.50 29.59
N THR A 436 -30.16 -62.46 30.43
CA THR A 436 -29.60 -62.48 31.79
C THR A 436 -30.27 -63.47 32.72
N ASP A 437 -31.55 -63.79 32.50
CA ASP A 437 -32.29 -64.69 33.38
C ASP A 437 -31.78 -66.14 33.27
N CYS A 438 -31.20 -66.49 32.12
CA CYS A 438 -30.66 -67.82 31.85
C CYS A 438 -29.12 -67.84 31.87
N HIS A 439 -28.49 -66.86 31.19
CA HIS A 439 -27.06 -66.89 30.92
C HIS A 439 -26.20 -66.19 31.97
N PHE A 440 -26.80 -65.48 32.94
CA PHE A 440 -26.07 -64.78 33.98
C PHE A 440 -26.49 -65.32 35.35
N LYS A 441 -25.73 -66.27 35.88
CA LYS A 441 -25.95 -66.84 37.22
C LYS A 441 -24.98 -66.19 38.20
N LYS A 442 -25.37 -66.12 39.47
CA LYS A 442 -24.45 -65.73 40.55
C LYS A 442 -23.58 -66.92 40.93
N ASP A 443 -22.30 -66.68 41.18
CA ASP A 443 -21.41 -67.66 41.80
C ASP A 443 -21.65 -67.76 43.32
N GLU A 444 -20.86 -68.59 44.00
CA GLU A 444 -20.94 -68.83 45.45
C GLU A 444 -20.75 -67.55 46.29
N ASN A 445 -20.05 -66.55 45.74
CA ASN A 445 -19.81 -65.26 46.37
C ASN A 445 -20.85 -64.19 45.97
N GLY A 446 -21.88 -64.57 45.20
CA GLY A 446 -22.93 -63.66 44.74
C GLY A 446 -22.57 -62.82 43.51
N ILE A 447 -21.41 -63.06 42.88
CA ILE A 447 -20.94 -62.33 41.70
C ILE A 447 -21.61 -62.89 40.45
N LYS A 448 -22.19 -62.03 39.61
CA LYS A 448 -22.81 -62.45 38.34
C LYS A 448 -21.72 -62.88 37.35
N ILE A 449 -21.78 -64.14 36.92
CA ILE A 449 -20.90 -64.72 35.90
C ILE A 449 -21.71 -65.05 34.63
N GLN A 450 -21.12 -64.75 33.47
CA GLN A 450 -21.73 -65.07 32.18
C GLN A 450 -21.41 -66.52 31.77
N LYS A 451 -22.45 -67.28 31.42
CA LYS A 451 -22.37 -68.70 31.03
C LYS A 451 -23.27 -68.99 29.83
N PHE A 452 -22.68 -68.91 28.64
CA PHE A 452 -23.34 -69.29 27.39
C PHE A 452 -22.97 -70.71 26.94
N LYS A 453 -21.79 -71.19 27.33
CA LYS A 453 -21.38 -72.58 27.13
C LYS A 453 -21.98 -73.47 28.22
N THR A 454 -22.50 -74.63 27.82
CA THR A 454 -22.85 -75.78 28.69
C THR A 454 -24.01 -75.61 29.69
N LEU A 455 -24.99 -74.74 29.42
CA LEU A 455 -26.25 -74.80 30.16
C LEU A 455 -26.99 -76.10 29.85
N LYS A 456 -27.36 -76.83 30.89
CA LYS A 456 -28.28 -77.96 30.79
C LYS A 456 -29.69 -77.43 30.49
N THR A 457 -30.47 -78.23 29.75
CA THR A 457 -31.79 -77.83 29.23
C THR A 457 -32.96 -78.35 30.06
N THR A 458 -32.70 -78.91 31.25
CA THR A 458 -33.73 -79.44 32.14
C THR A 458 -34.39 -78.31 32.93
N CYS A 459 -35.69 -78.45 33.24
CA CYS A 459 -36.45 -77.39 33.91
C CYS A 459 -35.87 -77.01 35.28
N VAL A 460 -35.39 -78.02 36.03
CA VAL A 460 -34.86 -77.87 37.40
C VAL A 460 -33.56 -77.06 37.47
N GLU A 461 -32.86 -76.88 36.35
CA GLU A 461 -31.64 -76.07 36.30
C GLU A 461 -31.92 -74.56 36.39
N CYS A 462 -33.15 -74.15 36.09
CA CYS A 462 -33.58 -72.75 36.15
C CYS A 462 -34.74 -72.53 37.13
N HIS A 463 -35.59 -73.54 37.33
CA HIS A 463 -36.79 -73.45 38.15
C HIS A 463 -36.69 -74.37 39.35
N THR A 464 -36.93 -73.84 40.55
CA THR A 464 -37.01 -74.65 41.75
C THR A 464 -38.22 -75.56 41.70
N ASP A 465 -38.02 -76.86 41.91
CA ASP A 465 -39.13 -77.80 42.06
C ASP A 465 -39.91 -77.53 43.35
N LYS A 466 -41.18 -77.12 43.19
CA LYS A 466 -42.10 -76.87 44.31
C LYS A 466 -42.74 -78.16 44.86
N HIS A 467 -42.53 -79.29 44.19
CA HIS A 467 -43.10 -80.58 44.59
C HIS A 467 -42.18 -81.38 45.51
N ALA A 468 -40.98 -80.85 45.83
CA ALA A 468 -39.99 -81.49 46.68
C ALA A 468 -39.66 -82.93 46.25
N GLY A 469 -39.49 -83.14 44.94
CA GLY A 469 -39.09 -84.43 44.37
C GLY A 469 -40.18 -85.49 44.32
N GLN A 470 -41.44 -85.17 44.63
CA GLN A 470 -42.55 -86.14 44.55
C GLN A 470 -42.70 -86.77 43.16
N PHE A 471 -42.30 -86.08 42.10
CA PHE A 471 -42.36 -86.55 40.72
C PHE A 471 -41.00 -86.89 40.12
N ASP A 472 -39.97 -87.01 40.97
CA ASP A 472 -38.64 -87.41 40.54
C ASP A 472 -38.61 -88.89 40.15
N GLU A 473 -37.99 -89.17 39.00
CA GLU A 473 -37.70 -90.52 38.53
C GLU A 473 -36.20 -90.57 38.21
N MET A 474 -35.42 -91.27 39.06
CA MET A 474 -33.96 -91.42 38.94
C MET A 474 -33.19 -90.08 38.86
N GLY A 475 -33.59 -89.08 39.65
CA GLY A 475 -32.95 -87.76 39.68
C GLY A 475 -33.37 -86.81 38.57
N ASN A 476 -34.41 -87.15 37.79
CA ASN A 476 -35.01 -86.26 36.80
C ASN A 476 -36.52 -86.14 36.98
N THR A 477 -37.02 -84.90 37.04
CA THR A 477 -38.45 -84.60 37.05
C THR A 477 -38.87 -84.02 35.70
N ASP A 478 -39.60 -84.80 34.89
CA ASP A 478 -40.14 -84.30 33.62
C ASP A 478 -41.39 -83.42 33.85
N CYS A 479 -41.14 -82.12 34.03
CA CYS A 479 -42.19 -81.12 34.23
C CYS A 479 -43.17 -81.05 33.06
N LEU A 480 -42.76 -81.38 31.82
CA LEU A 480 -43.58 -81.26 30.62
C LEU A 480 -44.66 -82.33 30.50
N ARG A 481 -44.67 -83.32 31.41
CA ARG A 481 -45.80 -84.25 31.60
C ARG A 481 -47.07 -83.55 32.04
N CYS A 482 -46.95 -82.52 32.87
CA CYS A 482 -48.09 -81.82 33.47
C CYS A 482 -48.16 -80.34 33.06
N HIS A 483 -47.02 -79.68 32.95
CA HIS A 483 -46.93 -78.26 32.64
C HIS A 483 -46.65 -77.99 31.16
N THR A 484 -46.90 -76.75 30.72
CA THR A 484 -46.57 -76.27 29.38
C THR A 484 -45.51 -75.18 29.44
N ASN A 485 -44.90 -74.87 28.30
CA ASN A 485 -43.95 -73.76 28.21
C ASN A 485 -44.61 -72.38 28.34
N ASN A 486 -45.95 -72.30 28.34
CA ASN A 486 -46.68 -71.04 28.38
C ASN A 486 -46.88 -70.55 29.82
N ASN A 487 -47.10 -71.46 30.76
CA ASN A 487 -47.39 -71.16 32.16
C ASN A 487 -47.25 -72.43 33.03
N TRP A 488 -47.21 -72.25 34.36
CA TRP A 488 -47.07 -73.34 35.34
C TRP A 488 -48.40 -74.00 35.73
N LYS A 489 -49.51 -73.76 35.02
CA LYS A 489 -50.75 -74.52 35.24
C LYS A 489 -50.56 -75.95 34.75
N ILE A 490 -51.40 -76.85 35.25
CA ILE A 490 -51.36 -78.29 34.96
C ILE A 490 -52.18 -78.64 33.72
N ASP A 491 -51.95 -77.94 32.61
CA ASP A 491 -52.80 -78.03 31.41
C ASP A 491 -52.78 -79.43 30.77
N LYS A 492 -51.75 -80.25 31.03
CA LYS A 492 -51.61 -81.60 30.47
C LYS A 492 -51.98 -82.73 31.43
N PHE A 493 -52.19 -82.43 32.70
CA PHE A 493 -52.45 -83.46 33.69
C PHE A 493 -53.87 -84.00 33.55
N ASP A 494 -53.98 -85.32 33.37
CA ASP A 494 -55.25 -86.03 33.30
C ASP A 494 -55.36 -87.00 34.47
N HIS A 495 -56.28 -86.70 35.40
CA HIS A 495 -56.47 -87.49 36.62
C HIS A 495 -56.98 -88.91 36.31
N ASN A 496 -57.63 -89.13 35.16
CA ASN A 496 -58.14 -90.44 34.76
C ASN A 496 -57.02 -91.43 34.40
N LYS A 497 -55.80 -90.93 34.16
CA LYS A 497 -54.61 -91.75 33.85
C LYS A 497 -53.81 -92.13 35.11
N THR A 498 -54.30 -91.76 36.28
CA THR A 498 -53.64 -92.09 37.55
C THR A 498 -54.16 -93.41 38.12
N LYS A 499 -53.54 -93.89 39.21
CA LYS A 499 -54.01 -95.07 39.95
C LYS A 499 -55.38 -94.86 40.62
N PHE A 500 -55.88 -93.62 40.66
CA PHE A 500 -57.20 -93.28 41.17
C PHE A 500 -57.92 -92.35 40.17
N PRO A 501 -58.60 -92.89 39.14
CA PRO A 501 -59.42 -92.09 38.25
C PRO A 501 -60.55 -91.38 39.01
N LEU A 502 -60.86 -90.13 38.66
CA LEU A 502 -62.00 -89.44 39.27
C LEU A 502 -63.29 -89.89 38.57
N ASP A 503 -63.98 -90.84 39.17
CA ASP A 503 -65.27 -91.34 38.73
C ASP A 503 -66.41 -90.90 39.68
N GLY A 504 -67.65 -91.05 39.21
CA GLY A 504 -68.84 -90.69 39.99
C GLY A 504 -68.76 -89.27 40.59
N LYS A 505 -69.04 -89.16 41.89
CA LYS A 505 -69.02 -87.90 42.64
C LYS A 505 -67.61 -87.34 42.90
N HIS A 506 -66.54 -88.12 42.72
CA HIS A 506 -65.17 -87.62 42.92
C HIS A 506 -64.75 -86.58 41.89
N LYS A 507 -65.43 -86.52 40.72
CA LYS A 507 -65.20 -85.46 39.70
C LYS A 507 -65.50 -84.06 40.21
N ASP A 508 -66.43 -83.94 41.15
CA ASP A 508 -66.89 -82.66 41.70
C ASP A 508 -66.15 -82.27 42.99
N VAL A 509 -65.23 -83.12 43.48
CA VAL A 509 -64.49 -82.89 44.72
C VAL A 509 -63.32 -81.96 44.48
N ALA A 510 -63.26 -80.87 45.24
CA ALA A 510 -62.13 -79.93 45.19
C ALA A 510 -60.80 -80.64 45.54
N CYS A 511 -59.75 -80.41 44.75
CA CYS A 511 -58.46 -81.07 44.87
C CYS A 511 -57.87 -81.05 46.30
N ALA A 512 -58.06 -79.94 47.03
CA ALA A 512 -57.54 -79.74 48.39
C ALA A 512 -58.15 -80.69 49.44
N LYS A 513 -59.31 -81.30 49.16
CA LYS A 513 -59.91 -82.31 50.05
C LYS A 513 -59.10 -83.61 50.04
N CYS A 514 -58.51 -83.96 48.90
CA CYS A 514 -57.68 -85.16 48.73
C CYS A 514 -56.19 -84.85 48.92
N HIS A 515 -55.71 -83.77 48.31
CA HIS A 515 -54.31 -83.37 48.33
C HIS A 515 -54.04 -82.38 49.45
N LYS A 516 -53.68 -82.93 50.62
CA LYS A 516 -53.38 -82.16 51.83
C LYS A 516 -51.93 -81.70 51.86
N HIS A 517 -51.65 -80.68 52.66
CA HIS A 517 -50.27 -80.25 52.89
C HIS A 517 -49.50 -81.27 53.73
N LYS A 518 -48.24 -81.48 53.37
CA LYS A 518 -47.28 -82.31 54.10
C LYS A 518 -45.93 -81.63 54.13
N THR A 519 -45.22 -81.78 55.23
CA THR A 519 -43.84 -81.34 55.35
C THR A 519 -42.92 -82.45 54.84
N ILE A 520 -42.16 -82.17 53.77
CA ILE A 520 -41.09 -83.05 53.26
C ILE A 520 -39.76 -82.30 53.49
N GLY A 521 -38.93 -82.82 54.40
CA GLY A 521 -37.73 -82.11 54.86
C GLY A 521 -38.09 -80.82 55.60
N GLN A 522 -37.55 -79.68 55.14
CA GLN A 522 -37.88 -78.33 55.67
C GLN A 522 -38.98 -77.61 54.88
N THR A 523 -39.57 -78.24 53.86
CA THR A 523 -40.51 -77.58 52.94
C THR A 523 -41.94 -78.10 53.13
N ARG A 524 -42.89 -77.19 53.35
CA ARG A 524 -44.32 -77.50 53.35
C ARG A 524 -44.83 -77.56 51.91
N VAL A 525 -45.16 -78.75 51.42
CA VAL A 525 -45.64 -79.01 50.06
C VAL A 525 -47.04 -79.62 50.08
N ILE A 526 -47.71 -79.68 48.93
CA ILE A 526 -48.96 -80.45 48.77
C ILE A 526 -48.58 -81.89 48.43
N GLU A 527 -49.14 -82.87 49.14
CA GLU A 527 -48.92 -84.29 48.86
C GLU A 527 -49.81 -84.76 47.69
N TYR A 528 -49.20 -84.95 46.53
CA TYR A 528 -49.88 -85.42 45.32
C TYR A 528 -49.83 -86.94 45.16
N LYS A 529 -48.75 -87.58 45.62
CA LYS A 529 -48.62 -89.06 45.62
C LYS A 529 -49.12 -89.64 46.95
N LEU A 530 -50.40 -89.97 47.00
CA LEU A 530 -51.01 -90.65 48.16
C LEU A 530 -50.51 -92.10 48.27
N LYS A 531 -50.26 -92.57 49.49
CA LYS A 531 -49.81 -93.96 49.78
C LYS A 531 -50.94 -94.99 49.73
N SER A 532 -52.18 -94.56 49.90
CA SER A 532 -53.38 -95.40 49.96
C SER A 532 -54.55 -94.67 49.29
N TYR A 533 -55.44 -95.44 48.67
CA TYR A 533 -56.67 -94.98 48.04
C TYR A 533 -57.93 -95.61 48.65
N LYS A 534 -57.79 -96.26 49.82
CA LYS A 534 -58.92 -96.88 50.52
C LYS A 534 -59.88 -95.81 51.05
N CYS A 535 -61.17 -96.15 51.15
CA CYS A 535 -62.22 -95.24 51.64
C CYS A 535 -61.84 -94.60 52.99
N GLU A 536 -61.38 -95.42 53.94
CA GLU A 536 -60.91 -95.06 55.30
C GLU A 536 -59.73 -94.08 55.31
N SER A 537 -58.99 -93.97 54.22
CA SER A 537 -57.84 -93.05 54.12
C SER A 537 -58.28 -91.62 53.78
N CYS A 538 -59.52 -91.44 53.31
CA CYS A 538 -60.03 -90.16 52.80
C CYS A 538 -61.30 -89.67 53.52
N HIS A 539 -62.10 -90.58 54.07
CA HIS A 539 -63.37 -90.36 54.78
C HIS A 539 -63.36 -91.20 56.05
#